data_AF-A0A292YH22-F1
#
_entry.id   AF-A0A292YH22-F1
#
_cell.length_a   1.000
_cell.length_b   1.000
_cell.length_c   1.000
_cell.angle_alpha   90.00
_cell.angle_beta   90.00
_cell.angle_gamma   90.00
#
_symmetry.space_group_name_H-M   'P 1'
#
loop_
_entity.id
_entity.type
_entity.pdbx_description
1 polymer ?
#
loop_
_entity_poly.entity_id
_entity_poly.type
_entity_poly.pdbx_seq_one_letter_code
_entity_poly.pdbx_strand_id
1 'polypeptide(L)'
;MDRKILLDRIKLLENEIKNKQNLINEFQKVCKIPENKKQEILKIIEKQNKINEFFFENGILKFDAFLKILNFLENGYLLLIDYKNKTDLKTKYILSFFTKKFSSYFSKDNDYIYGIVYENELKEIKKLNKISYFNPINDEFDEIEIYNIIFESNSYNSETLYKAKKIFFEYRLRPSFKNKHYIEYSLSKNKLIDFEQEKLNKEKEKFHFIYDETYPNLEIKLKKEINNIPFVLALLERIDKEIDQIKNSRGTVNVIVRILNYIDLHTKENGIKEVVQYLRKKLKE
;
A
#
# COMPACT_ATOMS: atom_id res chain seq x y z
N MET A 1 34.59 -39.73 -7.98
CA MET A 1 33.86 -39.32 -6.75
C MET A 1 33.65 -40.57 -5.91
N ASP A 2 34.25 -40.64 -4.74
CA ASP A 2 34.30 -41.88 -3.94
C ASP A 2 32.91 -42.40 -3.58
N ARG A 3 32.68 -43.70 -3.79
CA ARG A 3 31.41 -44.39 -3.55
C ARG A 3 30.91 -44.21 -2.11
N LYS A 4 31.83 -44.02 -1.17
CA LYS A 4 31.58 -43.72 0.25
C LYS A 4 30.98 -42.32 0.46
N ILE A 5 31.46 -41.31 -0.27
CA ILE A 5 30.98 -39.92 -0.17
C ILE A 5 29.55 -39.79 -0.71
N LEU A 6 29.21 -40.54 -1.77
CA LEU A 6 27.85 -40.59 -2.33
C LEU A 6 26.87 -41.28 -1.37
N LEU A 7 27.29 -42.39 -0.74
CA LEU A 7 26.50 -43.08 0.28
C LEU A 7 26.26 -42.23 1.54
N ASP A 8 27.27 -41.46 1.96
CA ASP A 8 27.12 -40.56 3.12
C ASP A 8 26.21 -39.36 2.80
N ARG A 9 26.27 -38.83 1.56
CA ARG A 9 25.33 -37.79 1.09
C ARG A 9 23.90 -38.29 0.94
N ILE A 10 23.71 -39.51 0.44
CA ILE A 10 22.38 -40.13 0.34
C ILE A 10 21.81 -40.35 1.74
N LYS A 11 22.59 -40.87 2.70
CA LYS A 11 22.15 -41.04 4.09
C LYS A 11 21.82 -39.72 4.80
N LEU A 12 22.57 -38.64 4.51
CA LEU A 12 22.27 -37.29 5.00
C LEU A 12 20.93 -36.79 4.44
N LEU A 13 20.72 -36.90 3.13
CA LEU A 13 19.48 -36.49 2.47
C LEU A 13 18.27 -37.34 2.92
N GLU A 14 18.46 -38.65 3.11
CA GLU A 14 17.44 -39.56 3.64
C GLU A 14 17.06 -39.19 5.08
N ASN A 15 18.03 -38.84 5.93
CA ASN A 15 17.75 -38.36 7.29
C ASN A 15 17.05 -36.99 7.29
N GLU A 16 17.39 -36.08 6.38
CA GLU A 16 16.70 -34.80 6.22
C GLU A 16 15.25 -34.96 5.74
N ILE A 17 15.01 -35.88 4.80
CA ILE A 17 13.67 -36.20 4.30
C ILE A 17 12.84 -36.88 5.40
N LYS A 18 13.43 -37.82 6.14
CA LYS A 18 12.78 -38.53 7.25
C LYS A 18 12.43 -37.61 8.41
N ASN A 19 13.28 -36.62 8.71
CA ASN A 19 12.99 -35.57 9.68
C ASN A 19 11.88 -34.62 9.22
N LYS A 20 11.85 -34.23 7.94
CA LYS A 20 10.74 -33.42 7.38
C LYS A 20 9.41 -34.17 7.36
N GLN A 21 9.41 -35.47 7.03
CA GLN A 21 8.21 -36.30 7.04
C GLN A 21 7.70 -36.61 8.45
N ASN A 22 8.58 -36.77 9.45
CA ASN A 22 8.16 -36.88 10.85
C ASN A 22 7.52 -35.58 11.36
N LEU A 23 8.06 -34.41 10.99
CA LEU A 23 7.45 -33.11 11.30
C LEU A 23 6.09 -32.93 10.65
N ILE A 24 5.94 -33.31 9.38
CA ILE A 24 4.64 -33.26 8.66
C ILE A 24 3.65 -34.25 9.27
N ASN A 25 4.08 -35.45 9.66
CA ASN A 25 3.24 -36.46 10.29
C ASN A 25 2.84 -36.11 11.72
N GLU A 26 3.69 -35.42 12.49
CA GLU A 26 3.32 -34.84 13.79
C GLU A 26 2.35 -33.67 13.62
N PHE A 27 2.57 -32.79 12.64
CA PHE A 27 1.63 -31.70 12.30
C PHE A 27 0.25 -32.26 11.89
N GLN A 28 0.22 -33.30 11.05
CA GLN A 28 -1.01 -33.96 10.61
C GLN A 28 -1.69 -34.78 11.72
N LYS A 29 -0.94 -35.41 12.63
CA LYS A 29 -1.49 -36.07 13.82
C LYS A 29 -2.08 -35.08 14.82
N VAL A 30 -1.53 -33.87 14.89
CA VAL A 30 -2.08 -32.76 15.69
C VAL A 30 -3.27 -32.11 14.98
N CYS A 31 -3.39 -32.16 13.65
CA CYS A 31 -4.51 -31.59 12.89
C CYS A 31 -5.81 -32.42 12.84
N LYS A 32 -6.30 -32.92 13.98
CA LYS A 32 -7.75 -33.11 14.22
C LYS A 32 -8.20 -32.13 15.30
N ILE A 33 -8.00 -30.83 15.08
CA ILE A 33 -8.26 -29.80 16.10
C ILE A 33 -9.36 -28.83 15.61
N PRO A 34 -10.39 -28.57 16.43
CA PRO A 34 -11.46 -27.63 16.09
C PRO A 34 -10.97 -26.17 16.00
N GLU A 35 -11.70 -25.35 15.24
CA GLU A 35 -11.37 -23.96 14.88
C GLU A 35 -10.99 -23.05 16.06
N ASN A 36 -11.51 -23.33 17.25
CA ASN A 36 -11.29 -22.54 18.46
C ASN A 36 -9.88 -22.62 19.07
N LYS A 37 -8.99 -23.49 18.58
CA LYS A 37 -7.59 -23.61 19.08
C LYS A 37 -6.50 -23.09 18.11
N LYS A 38 -6.85 -22.62 16.90
CA LYS A 38 -5.90 -22.04 15.93
C LYS A 38 -5.12 -20.85 16.50
N GLN A 39 -5.77 -20.01 17.31
CA GLN A 39 -5.16 -18.80 17.89
C GLN A 39 -4.14 -19.12 19.01
N GLU A 40 -4.28 -20.24 19.72
CA GLU A 40 -3.25 -20.70 20.69
C GLU A 40 -2.01 -21.25 20.00
N ILE A 41 -2.16 -21.87 18.82
CA ILE A 41 -1.05 -22.43 18.04
C ILE A 41 -0.16 -21.32 17.47
N LEU A 42 -0.74 -20.19 17.03
CA LEU A 42 0.03 -19.00 16.63
C LEU A 42 0.90 -18.45 17.78
N LYS A 43 0.38 -18.44 19.01
CA LYS A 43 1.14 -18.04 20.22
C LYS A 43 2.25 -19.04 20.59
N ILE A 44 2.12 -20.31 20.22
CA ILE A 44 3.14 -21.35 20.43
C ILE A 44 4.23 -21.26 19.36
N ILE A 45 3.89 -20.91 18.13
CA ILE A 45 4.83 -20.65 17.02
C ILE A 45 5.74 -19.45 17.35
N GLU A 46 5.19 -18.41 17.99
CA GLU A 46 5.97 -17.27 18.52
C GLU A 46 6.99 -17.67 19.60
N LYS A 47 6.82 -18.82 20.27
CA LYS A 47 7.67 -19.27 21.39
C LYS A 47 8.88 -20.13 21.00
N GLN A 48 9.05 -20.56 19.75
CA GLN A 48 10.18 -21.42 19.34
C GLN A 48 11.16 -20.70 18.41
N ASN A 49 12.25 -20.20 19.01
CA ASN A 49 13.33 -19.38 18.40
C ASN A 49 14.08 -19.96 17.18
N LYS A 50 13.79 -21.18 16.70
CA LYS A 50 14.40 -21.73 15.47
C LYS A 50 13.56 -21.57 14.20
N ILE A 51 12.27 -21.27 14.35
CA ILE A 51 11.37 -20.98 13.21
C ILE A 51 11.55 -19.52 12.77
N ASN A 52 11.95 -18.64 13.69
CA ASN A 52 12.09 -17.20 13.46
C ASN A 52 13.07 -16.84 12.33
N GLU A 53 14.19 -17.53 12.14
CA GLU A 53 15.15 -17.19 11.07
C GLU A 53 14.66 -17.56 9.65
N PHE A 54 13.77 -18.55 9.53
CA PHE A 54 13.21 -18.93 8.24
C PHE A 54 12.18 -17.92 7.75
N PHE A 55 11.34 -17.43 8.66
CA PHE A 55 10.25 -16.52 8.35
C PHE A 55 10.64 -15.05 8.47
N PHE A 56 11.59 -14.72 9.34
CA PHE A 56 12.02 -13.35 9.59
C PHE A 56 13.48 -13.14 9.20
N GLU A 57 13.79 -11.95 8.74
CA GLU A 57 15.15 -11.46 8.48
C GLU A 57 15.33 -10.15 9.24
N ASN A 58 16.29 -10.10 10.15
CA ASN A 58 16.50 -8.94 11.04
C ASN A 58 15.25 -8.50 11.82
N GLY A 59 14.42 -9.46 12.25
CA GLY A 59 13.17 -9.20 12.98
C GLY A 59 12.00 -8.72 12.12
N ILE A 60 12.16 -8.71 10.79
CA ILE A 60 11.12 -8.34 9.82
C ILE A 60 10.66 -9.60 9.09
N LEU A 61 9.35 -9.77 8.90
CA LEU A 61 8.81 -10.91 8.16
C LEU A 61 9.25 -10.86 6.70
N LYS A 62 9.85 -11.94 6.18
CA LYS A 62 10.19 -12.08 4.76
C LYS A 62 8.92 -12.07 3.91
N PHE A 63 9.00 -11.54 2.70
CA PHE A 63 7.81 -11.39 1.86
C PHE A 63 7.17 -12.73 1.47
N ASP A 64 7.97 -13.75 1.13
CA ASP A 64 7.44 -15.09 0.83
C ASP A 64 6.72 -15.72 2.02
N ALA A 65 7.20 -15.43 3.23
CA ALA A 65 6.56 -15.84 4.47
C ALA A 65 5.24 -15.08 4.70
N PHE A 66 5.23 -13.77 4.44
CA PHE A 66 4.03 -12.95 4.46
C PHE A 66 2.95 -13.47 3.51
N LEU A 67 3.29 -13.83 2.27
CA LEU A 67 2.35 -14.40 1.30
C LEU A 67 1.72 -15.70 1.81
N LYS A 68 2.51 -16.55 2.47
CA LYS A 68 1.99 -17.78 3.06
C LYS A 68 1.00 -17.49 4.18
N ILE A 69 1.32 -16.57 5.08
CA ILE A 69 0.44 -16.18 6.20
C ILE A 69 -0.86 -15.56 5.68
N LEU A 70 -0.75 -14.71 4.66
CA LEU A 70 -1.87 -14.02 4.03
C LEU A 70 -2.94 -15.00 3.51
N ASN A 71 -2.54 -16.16 2.97
CA ASN A 71 -3.45 -17.21 2.50
C ASN A 71 -4.30 -17.86 3.60
N PHE A 72 -3.87 -17.78 4.85
CA PHE A 72 -4.57 -18.35 6.00
C PHE A 72 -5.29 -17.30 6.84
N LEU A 73 -5.34 -16.06 6.35
CA LEU A 73 -5.93 -14.96 7.09
C LEU A 73 -7.45 -15.08 7.11
N GLU A 74 -8.00 -15.28 8.31
CA GLU A 74 -9.42 -15.19 8.60
C GLU A 74 -9.66 -13.89 9.39
N ASN A 75 -10.56 -13.02 8.92
CA ASN A 75 -10.99 -11.78 9.60
C ASN A 75 -9.87 -10.74 9.86
N GLY A 76 -8.83 -10.71 9.04
CA GLY A 76 -7.81 -9.66 9.08
C GLY A 76 -7.91 -8.67 7.92
N TYR A 77 -7.28 -7.52 8.10
CA TYR A 77 -7.21 -6.46 7.11
C TYR A 77 -5.81 -6.39 6.53
N LEU A 78 -5.73 -6.22 5.22
CA LEU A 78 -4.47 -6.00 4.53
C LEU A 78 -4.18 -4.49 4.49
N LEU A 79 -3.10 -4.07 5.12
CA LEU A 79 -2.60 -2.71 5.09
C LEU A 79 -1.49 -2.59 4.04
N LEU A 80 -1.64 -1.69 3.08
CA LEU A 80 -0.53 -1.26 2.22
C LEU A 80 -0.11 0.15 2.62
N ILE A 81 1.20 0.37 2.72
CA ILE A 81 1.79 1.66 3.08
C ILE A 81 2.77 2.08 1.99
N ASP A 82 2.68 3.34 1.56
CA ASP A 82 3.63 3.90 0.62
C ASP A 82 4.93 4.34 1.32
N TYR A 83 6.05 3.82 0.82
CA TYR A 83 7.37 4.36 1.13
C TYR A 83 8.17 4.74 -0.11
N LYS A 84 7.53 4.78 -1.30
CA LYS A 84 8.19 5.17 -2.53
C LYS A 84 8.88 6.54 -2.37
N ASN A 85 10.11 6.64 -2.90
CA ASN A 85 10.99 7.81 -2.78
C ASN A 85 11.52 8.11 -1.36
N LYS A 86 11.36 7.20 -0.39
CA LYS A 86 12.00 7.33 0.94
C LYS A 86 13.37 6.64 0.96
N THR A 87 14.28 7.16 1.77
CA THR A 87 15.59 6.53 1.97
C THR A 87 15.44 5.19 2.70
N ASP A 88 16.40 4.27 2.50
CA ASP A 88 16.41 2.98 3.19
C ASP A 88 16.29 3.11 4.71
N LEU A 89 16.88 4.15 5.30
CA LEU A 89 16.77 4.47 6.73
C LEU A 89 15.32 4.79 7.13
N LYS A 90 14.65 5.71 6.41
CA LYS A 90 13.24 6.05 6.66
C LYS A 90 12.35 4.83 6.46
N THR A 91 12.59 4.02 5.44
CA THR A 91 11.82 2.78 5.18
C THR A 91 11.97 1.77 6.32
N LYS A 92 13.20 1.50 6.78
CA LYS A 92 13.47 0.60 7.93
C LYS A 92 12.81 1.11 9.21
N TYR A 93 12.82 2.43 9.42
CA TYR A 93 12.17 3.04 10.58
C TYR A 93 10.66 2.86 10.54
N ILE A 94 10.00 3.19 9.42
CA ILE A 94 8.54 3.00 9.24
C ILE A 94 8.19 1.54 9.50
N LEU A 95 8.89 0.62 8.85
CA LEU A 95 8.63 -0.81 9.00
C LEU A 95 8.75 -1.24 10.47
N SER A 96 9.83 -0.85 11.14
CA SER A 96 10.06 -1.17 12.56
C SER A 96 8.99 -0.56 13.49
N PHE A 97 8.55 0.67 13.19
CA PHE A 97 7.49 1.34 13.94
C PHE A 97 6.18 0.55 13.84
N PHE A 98 5.77 0.19 12.61
CA PHE A 98 4.54 -0.57 12.40
C PHE A 98 4.63 -1.98 13.00
N THR A 99 5.77 -2.67 12.84
CA THR A 99 6.00 -4.00 13.41
C THR A 99 5.87 -4.00 14.94
N LYS A 100 6.43 -2.99 15.61
CA LYS A 100 6.40 -2.88 17.07
C LYS A 100 5.08 -2.38 17.62
N LYS A 101 4.44 -1.44 16.92
CA LYS A 101 3.24 -0.75 17.44
C LYS A 101 1.95 -1.52 17.18
N PHE A 102 1.84 -2.18 16.03
CA PHE A 102 0.56 -2.78 15.61
C PHE A 102 0.63 -4.30 15.57
N SER A 103 1.54 -4.88 14.78
CA SER A 103 1.53 -6.32 14.53
C SER A 103 2.90 -6.79 14.02
N SER A 104 3.29 -8.03 14.32
CA SER A 104 4.54 -8.60 13.80
C SER A 104 4.45 -8.97 12.31
N TYR A 105 3.26 -8.97 11.73
CA TYR A 105 2.98 -9.42 10.36
C TYR A 105 3.16 -8.32 9.31
N PHE A 106 4.27 -7.58 9.43
CA PHE A 106 4.67 -6.59 8.45
C PHE A 106 5.87 -7.07 7.65
N SER A 107 5.78 -6.88 6.34
CA SER A 107 6.81 -7.20 5.37
C SER A 107 6.99 -6.05 4.39
N LYS A 108 8.02 -6.13 3.55
CA LYS A 108 8.25 -5.19 2.47
C LYS A 108 8.52 -5.93 1.17
N ASP A 109 8.02 -5.39 0.08
CA ASP A 109 8.38 -5.81 -1.27
C ASP A 109 8.41 -4.60 -2.20
N ASN A 110 9.49 -4.47 -2.96
CA ASN A 110 9.75 -3.37 -3.90
C ASN A 110 9.63 -1.98 -3.26
N ASP A 111 8.50 -1.30 -3.46
CA ASP A 111 8.19 0.07 -3.05
C ASP A 111 7.12 0.16 -1.94
N TYR A 112 6.62 -0.98 -1.45
CA TYR A 112 5.47 -1.02 -0.54
C TYR A 112 5.74 -1.86 0.71
N ILE A 113 5.28 -1.34 1.85
CA ILE A 113 5.17 -2.13 3.08
C ILE A 113 3.78 -2.75 3.10
N TYR A 114 3.74 -4.05 3.38
CA TYR A 114 2.52 -4.83 3.53
C TYR A 114 2.38 -5.21 4.99
N GLY A 115 1.22 -4.99 5.57
CA GLY A 115 0.89 -5.35 6.93
C GLY A 115 -0.39 -6.14 6.99
N ILE A 116 -0.45 -7.10 7.90
CA ILE A 116 -1.71 -7.69 8.35
C ILE A 116 -2.04 -7.06 9.70
N VAL A 117 -3.23 -6.49 9.81
CA VAL A 117 -3.75 -5.85 11.01
C VAL A 117 -5.17 -6.31 11.31
N TYR A 118 -5.56 -6.24 12.57
CA TYR A 118 -6.89 -6.66 13.04
C TYR A 118 -7.71 -5.44 13.48
N GLU A 119 -9.01 -5.66 13.69
CA GLU A 119 -10.01 -4.62 13.98
C GLU A 119 -9.60 -3.65 15.12
N ASN A 120 -8.96 -4.17 16.16
CA ASN A 120 -8.44 -3.41 17.30
C ASN A 120 -7.37 -2.38 16.89
N GLU A 121 -6.51 -2.70 15.93
CA GLU A 121 -5.41 -1.84 15.47
C GLU A 121 -5.90 -0.78 14.46
N LEU A 122 -6.99 -1.06 13.74
CA LEU A 122 -7.54 -0.18 12.71
C LEU A 122 -7.82 1.23 13.24
N LYS A 123 -8.39 1.35 14.45
CA LYS A 123 -8.75 2.66 15.03
C LYS A 123 -7.55 3.58 15.19
N GLU A 124 -6.39 3.04 15.52
CA GLU A 124 -5.15 3.81 15.64
C GLU A 124 -4.53 4.11 14.29
N ILE A 125 -4.52 3.12 13.38
CA ILE A 125 -3.99 3.26 12.02
C ILE A 125 -4.75 4.33 11.24
N LYS A 126 -6.08 4.39 11.37
CA LYS A 126 -6.95 5.40 10.73
C LYS A 126 -6.66 6.83 11.21
N LYS A 127 -6.01 7.00 12.37
CA LYS A 127 -5.61 8.31 12.92
C LYS A 127 -4.14 8.64 12.64
N LEU A 128 -3.38 7.70 12.10
CA LEU A 128 -1.94 7.83 11.92
C LEU A 128 -1.61 8.51 10.58
N ASN A 129 -1.47 9.83 10.62
CA ASN A 129 -1.12 10.61 9.42
C ASN A 129 0.39 10.84 9.30
N LYS A 130 1.09 10.88 10.44
CA LYS A 130 2.51 11.18 10.55
C LYS A 130 3.17 10.33 11.63
N ILE A 131 4.46 10.05 11.44
CA ILE A 131 5.31 9.39 12.43
C ILE A 131 6.52 10.28 12.68
N SER A 132 6.79 10.60 13.95
CA SER A 132 8.01 11.30 14.35
C SER A 132 9.23 10.47 13.98
N TYR A 133 10.21 11.07 13.31
CA TYR A 133 11.42 10.40 12.87
C TYR A 133 12.63 11.23 13.28
N PHE A 134 13.56 10.59 14.00
CA PHE A 134 14.85 11.17 14.26
C PHE A 134 15.79 10.82 13.10
N ASN A 135 16.34 11.85 12.44
CA ASN A 135 17.26 11.66 11.34
C ASN A 135 18.71 11.62 11.85
N PRO A 136 19.35 10.43 11.87
CA PRO A 136 20.69 10.29 12.43
C PRO A 136 21.79 10.96 11.58
N ILE A 137 21.48 11.41 10.36
CA ILE A 137 22.47 12.03 9.46
C ILE A 137 22.70 13.50 9.83
N ASN A 138 21.64 14.22 10.19
CA ASN A 138 21.69 15.65 10.52
C ASN A 138 21.31 15.95 11.97
N ASP A 139 21.06 14.93 12.81
CA ASP A 139 20.74 15.05 14.23
C ASP A 139 19.44 15.84 14.53
N GLU A 140 18.50 15.84 13.58
CA GLU A 140 17.25 16.59 13.67
C GLU A 140 16.01 15.68 13.76
N PHE A 141 14.96 16.18 14.40
CA PHE A 141 13.63 15.58 14.36
C PHE A 141 12.85 16.07 13.14
N ASP A 142 12.29 15.12 12.41
CA ASP A 142 11.45 15.29 11.23
C ASP A 142 10.14 14.51 11.40
N GLU A 143 9.17 14.76 10.53
CA GLU A 143 7.92 13.99 10.48
C GLU A 143 7.83 13.24 9.15
N ILE A 144 7.58 11.94 9.23
CA ILE A 144 7.30 11.12 8.05
C ILE A 144 5.79 11.08 7.86
N GLU A 145 5.31 11.69 6.78
CA GLU A 145 3.93 11.49 6.33
C GLU A 145 3.71 10.05 5.84
N ILE A 146 2.57 9.50 6.25
CA ILE A 146 2.14 8.15 5.91
C ILE A 146 0.89 8.24 5.07
N TYR A 147 0.92 7.49 3.98
CA TYR A 147 -0.26 7.18 3.19
C TYR A 147 -0.48 5.68 3.23
N ASN A 148 -1.67 5.26 3.62
CA ASN A 148 -2.03 3.87 3.70
C ASN A 148 -3.41 3.58 3.12
N ILE A 149 -3.59 2.35 2.65
CA ILE A 149 -4.91 1.83 2.29
C ILE A 149 -5.13 0.54 3.06
N ILE A 150 -6.26 0.47 3.74
CA ILE A 150 -6.74 -0.74 4.42
C ILE A 150 -7.68 -1.43 3.44
N PHE A 151 -7.36 -2.67 3.12
CA PHE A 151 -8.17 -3.54 2.30
C PHE A 151 -8.92 -4.52 3.20
N GLU A 152 -10.22 -4.65 2.96
CA GLU A 152 -11.10 -5.68 3.52
C GLU A 152 -11.33 -6.76 2.44
N SER A 153 -11.15 -8.02 2.80
CA SER A 153 -11.47 -9.17 1.95
C SER A 153 -11.88 -10.37 2.78
N ASN A 154 -12.69 -11.25 2.21
CA ASN A 154 -13.08 -12.52 2.82
C ASN A 154 -11.96 -13.57 2.75
N SER A 155 -11.05 -13.41 1.79
CA SER A 155 -9.87 -14.25 1.60
C SER A 155 -8.78 -13.44 0.93
N TYR A 156 -7.53 -13.69 1.29
CA TYR A 156 -6.40 -13.09 0.61
C TYR A 156 -5.58 -14.18 -0.06
N ASN A 157 -5.39 -14.04 -1.37
CA ASN A 157 -4.49 -14.84 -2.19
C ASN A 157 -3.61 -13.92 -3.04
N SER A 158 -2.69 -14.48 -3.82
CA SER A 158 -1.81 -13.71 -4.71
C SER A 158 -2.58 -12.77 -5.64
N GLU A 159 -3.69 -13.23 -6.23
CA GLU A 159 -4.54 -12.42 -7.12
C GLU A 159 -5.13 -11.20 -6.39
N THR A 160 -5.69 -11.39 -5.20
CA THR A 160 -6.21 -10.26 -4.40
C THR A 160 -5.12 -9.28 -3.99
N LEU A 161 -3.89 -9.75 -3.75
CA LEU A 161 -2.76 -8.88 -3.44
C LEU A 161 -2.35 -8.04 -4.67
N TYR A 162 -2.30 -8.64 -5.86
CA TYR A 162 -2.07 -7.90 -7.10
C TYR A 162 -3.16 -6.87 -7.36
N LYS A 163 -4.43 -7.25 -7.12
CA LYS A 163 -5.57 -6.32 -7.21
C LYS A 163 -5.44 -5.17 -6.21
N ALA A 164 -5.11 -5.46 -4.95
CA ALA A 164 -4.87 -4.46 -3.91
C ALA A 164 -3.73 -3.50 -4.29
N LYS A 165 -2.61 -4.02 -4.79
CA LYS A 165 -1.47 -3.21 -5.27
C LYS A 165 -1.87 -2.29 -6.43
N LYS A 166 -2.65 -2.79 -7.39
CA LYS A 166 -3.18 -1.98 -8.50
C LYS A 166 -4.08 -0.85 -8.00
N ILE A 167 -5.01 -1.18 -7.10
CA ILE A 167 -5.93 -0.20 -6.50
C ILE A 167 -5.18 0.81 -5.64
N PHE A 168 -4.17 0.37 -4.90
CA PHE A 168 -3.29 1.22 -4.11
C PHE A 168 -2.61 2.26 -4.99
N PHE A 169 -1.94 1.81 -6.04
CA PHE A 169 -1.28 2.69 -6.99
C PHE A 169 -2.26 3.67 -7.63
N GLU A 170 -3.44 3.20 -8.01
CA GLU A 170 -4.47 4.03 -8.59
C GLU A 170 -4.92 5.14 -7.62
N TYR A 171 -5.33 4.78 -6.39
CA TYR A 171 -5.80 5.77 -5.43
C TYR A 171 -4.71 6.69 -4.90
N ARG A 172 -3.48 6.20 -4.77
CA ARG A 172 -2.30 7.01 -4.41
C ARG A 172 -2.12 8.19 -5.36
N LEU A 173 -2.38 7.96 -6.65
CA LEU A 173 -2.19 8.94 -7.72
C LEU A 173 -3.44 9.77 -8.03
N ARG A 174 -4.60 9.40 -7.50
CA ARG A 174 -5.82 10.15 -7.79
C ARG A 174 -5.81 11.50 -7.05
N PRO A 175 -6.04 12.63 -7.74
CA PRO A 175 -5.97 13.96 -7.15
C PRO A 175 -6.87 14.14 -5.91
N SER A 176 -8.10 13.61 -5.96
CA SER A 176 -9.08 13.66 -4.85
C SER A 176 -8.66 12.92 -3.58
N PHE A 177 -7.55 12.18 -3.63
CA PHE A 177 -7.01 11.41 -2.52
C PHE A 177 -5.60 11.85 -2.11
N LYS A 178 -5.00 12.84 -2.79
CA LYS A 178 -3.62 13.27 -2.49
C LYS A 178 -3.44 13.81 -1.07
N ASN A 179 -4.48 14.45 -0.53
CA ASN A 179 -4.49 14.98 0.84
C ASN A 179 -5.08 14.00 1.86
N LYS A 180 -5.48 12.80 1.43
CA LYS A 180 -5.99 11.78 2.34
C LYS A 180 -4.81 10.93 2.78
N HIS A 181 -4.66 10.75 4.08
CA HIS A 181 -3.63 9.89 4.63
C HIS A 181 -4.04 8.42 4.65
N TYR A 182 -5.35 8.16 4.54
CA TYR A 182 -5.94 6.84 4.68
C TYR A 182 -7.11 6.63 3.70
N ILE A 183 -7.25 5.40 3.20
CA ILE A 183 -8.43 4.93 2.45
C ILE A 183 -8.82 3.52 2.92
N GLU A 184 -10.12 3.26 3.09
CA GLU A 184 -10.65 1.91 3.28
C GLU A 184 -11.26 1.37 1.99
N TYR A 185 -10.94 0.13 1.62
CA TYR A 185 -11.44 -0.46 0.40
C TYR A 185 -11.85 -1.93 0.57
N SER A 186 -13.06 -2.26 0.12
CA SER A 186 -13.56 -3.63 0.08
C SER A 186 -13.14 -4.29 -1.24
N LEU A 187 -12.20 -5.23 -1.20
CA LEU A 187 -11.77 -6.00 -2.37
C LEU A 187 -12.89 -6.90 -2.90
N SER A 188 -13.69 -7.47 -1.99
CA SER A 188 -14.82 -8.36 -2.30
C SER A 188 -15.96 -7.63 -2.99
N LYS A 189 -16.32 -6.44 -2.49
CA LYS A 189 -17.38 -5.59 -3.06
C LYS A 189 -16.88 -4.65 -4.17
N ASN A 190 -15.57 -4.65 -4.43
CA ASN A 190 -14.90 -3.74 -5.36
C ASN A 190 -15.31 -2.27 -5.17
N LYS A 191 -15.43 -1.85 -3.92
CA LYS A 191 -15.92 -0.51 -3.58
C LYS A 191 -15.19 0.04 -2.36
N LEU A 192 -15.15 1.36 -2.32
CA LEU A 192 -14.65 2.09 -1.18
C LEU A 192 -15.62 1.98 0.00
N ILE A 193 -15.10 1.68 1.18
CA ILE A 193 -15.90 1.58 2.40
C ILE A 193 -15.81 2.91 3.13
N ASP A 194 -16.87 3.69 2.96
CA ASP A 194 -17.23 4.88 3.73
C ASP A 194 -16.20 6.02 3.79
N PHE A 195 -16.63 7.19 3.31
CA PHE A 195 -15.80 8.39 3.29
C PHE A 195 -16.37 9.48 4.17
N GLU A 196 -15.47 10.26 4.76
CA GLU A 196 -15.65 11.67 5.11
C GLU A 196 -16.26 12.46 3.93
N GLN A 197 -17.54 12.25 3.65
CA GLN A 197 -18.32 12.96 2.64
C GLN A 197 -18.40 14.45 3.03
N GLU A 198 -18.37 14.76 4.33
CA GLU A 198 -18.52 16.13 4.86
C GLU A 198 -17.34 17.06 4.59
N LYS A 199 -16.09 16.61 4.74
CA LYS A 199 -14.92 17.47 4.44
C LYS A 199 -14.78 17.70 2.94
N LEU A 200 -15.01 16.64 2.16
CA LEU A 200 -14.90 16.68 0.71
C LEU A 200 -16.01 17.54 0.09
N ASN A 201 -17.20 17.58 0.69
CA ASN A 201 -18.27 18.51 0.30
C ASN A 201 -17.92 19.97 0.64
N LYS A 202 -17.37 20.26 1.83
CA LYS A 202 -16.94 21.62 2.22
C LYS A 202 -15.84 22.20 1.33
N GLU A 203 -14.93 21.37 0.82
CA GLU A 203 -13.90 21.81 -0.13
C GLU A 203 -14.41 21.90 -1.57
N LYS A 204 -15.33 21.01 -1.97
CA LYS A 204 -16.00 21.08 -3.29
C LYS A 204 -16.82 22.34 -3.47
N GLU A 205 -17.45 22.87 -2.41
CA GLU A 205 -18.18 24.14 -2.47
C GLU A 205 -17.27 25.31 -2.88
N LYS A 206 -16.03 25.36 -2.38
CA LYS A 206 -15.09 26.47 -2.66
C LYS A 206 -14.62 26.54 -4.11
N PHE A 207 -14.53 25.40 -4.79
CA PHE A 207 -14.04 25.29 -6.17
C PHE A 207 -15.10 24.74 -7.14
N HIS A 208 -16.38 24.79 -6.75
CA HIS A 208 -17.48 24.25 -7.56
C HIS A 208 -17.52 24.85 -8.97
N PHE A 209 -17.20 26.14 -9.08
CA PHE A 209 -17.12 26.87 -10.36
C PHE A 209 -16.20 26.20 -11.39
N ILE A 210 -15.25 25.37 -10.96
CA ILE A 210 -14.37 24.63 -11.88
C ILE A 210 -15.19 23.68 -12.75
N TYR A 211 -16.31 23.13 -12.28
CA TYR A 211 -17.15 22.23 -13.06
C TYR A 211 -18.04 22.96 -14.08
N ASP A 212 -18.41 24.21 -13.80
CA ASP A 212 -19.23 25.04 -14.69
C ASP A 212 -18.40 25.74 -15.78
N GLU A 213 -17.08 25.85 -15.58
CA GLU A 213 -16.19 26.54 -16.51
C GLU A 213 -15.71 25.69 -17.68
N THR A 214 -15.33 26.32 -18.79
CA THR A 214 -14.73 25.61 -19.93
C THR A 214 -13.22 25.42 -19.73
N TYR A 215 -12.65 24.33 -20.27
CA TYR A 215 -11.21 24.08 -20.16
C TYR A 215 -10.31 25.22 -20.69
N PRO A 216 -10.64 25.91 -21.81
CA PRO A 216 -9.89 27.10 -22.21
C PRO A 216 -9.86 28.20 -21.15
N ASN A 217 -10.97 28.45 -20.45
CA ASN A 217 -11.03 29.43 -19.37
C ASN A 217 -10.23 28.96 -18.15
N LEU A 218 -10.28 27.66 -17.84
CA LEU A 218 -9.49 27.05 -16.78
C LEU A 218 -7.98 27.11 -17.07
N GLU A 219 -7.55 26.99 -18.33
CA GLU A 219 -6.15 27.20 -18.74
C GLU A 219 -5.67 28.62 -18.41
N ILE A 220 -6.52 29.63 -18.64
CA ILE A 220 -6.20 31.03 -18.32
C ILE A 220 -6.16 31.25 -16.79
N LYS A 221 -7.15 30.72 -16.06
CA LYS A 221 -7.21 30.83 -14.59
C LYS A 221 -6.03 30.13 -13.91
N LEU A 222 -5.64 28.94 -14.41
CA LEU A 222 -4.50 28.19 -13.92
C LEU A 222 -3.19 28.98 -13.94
N LYS A 223 -2.96 29.79 -14.98
CA LYS A 223 -1.74 30.63 -15.05
C LYS A 223 -1.66 31.65 -13.92
N LYS A 224 -2.80 32.07 -13.36
CA LYS A 224 -2.88 32.98 -12.20
C LYS A 224 -2.82 32.21 -10.87
N GLU A 225 -3.43 31.03 -10.83
CA GLU A 225 -3.65 30.22 -9.62
C GLU A 225 -2.67 29.04 -9.48
N ILE A 226 -1.56 29.00 -10.23
CA ILE A 226 -0.65 27.84 -10.25
C ILE A 226 -0.05 27.52 -8.87
N ASN A 227 0.09 28.52 -8.01
CA ASN A 227 0.57 28.37 -6.64
C ASN A 227 -0.55 27.98 -5.65
N ASN A 228 -1.81 28.04 -6.05
CA ASN A 228 -2.97 27.65 -5.24
C ASN A 228 -3.18 26.14 -5.37
N ILE A 229 -2.50 25.37 -4.53
CA ILE A 229 -2.49 23.90 -4.56
C ILE A 229 -3.91 23.30 -4.53
N PRO A 230 -4.85 23.75 -3.67
CA PRO A 230 -6.23 23.29 -3.71
C PRO A 230 -6.92 23.47 -5.07
N PHE A 231 -6.72 24.62 -5.73
CA PHE A 231 -7.24 24.87 -7.08
C PHE A 231 -6.65 23.89 -8.10
N VAL A 232 -5.33 23.71 -8.09
CA VAL A 232 -4.63 22.78 -9.00
C VAL A 232 -5.14 21.35 -8.82
N LEU A 233 -5.31 20.89 -7.57
CA LEU A 233 -5.83 19.56 -7.28
C LEU A 233 -7.29 19.39 -7.73
N ALA A 234 -8.14 20.40 -7.51
CA ALA A 234 -9.53 20.37 -7.97
C ALA A 234 -9.65 20.31 -9.50
N LEU A 235 -8.78 21.05 -10.22
CA LEU A 235 -8.71 20.99 -11.68
C LEU A 235 -8.26 19.60 -12.17
N LEU A 236 -7.22 19.03 -11.56
CA LEU A 236 -6.74 17.69 -11.90
C LEU A 236 -7.79 16.61 -11.58
N GLU A 237 -8.56 16.75 -10.49
CA GLU A 237 -9.68 15.86 -10.15
C GLU A 237 -10.76 15.88 -11.22
N ARG A 238 -11.15 17.08 -11.69
CA ARG A 238 -12.12 17.20 -12.78
C ARG A 238 -11.63 16.48 -14.03
N ILE A 239 -10.36 16.70 -14.41
CA ILE A 239 -9.76 16.03 -15.58
C ILE A 239 -9.79 14.51 -15.43
N ASP A 240 -9.46 13.96 -14.26
CA ASP A 240 -9.52 12.51 -14.02
C ASP A 240 -10.94 11.95 -14.16
N LYS A 241 -11.96 12.67 -13.66
CA LYS A 241 -13.36 12.25 -13.74
C LYS A 241 -13.92 12.30 -15.16
N GLU A 242 -13.56 13.33 -15.91
CA GLU A 242 -14.09 13.56 -17.26
C GLU A 242 -13.21 12.94 -18.36
N ILE A 243 -12.18 12.17 -18.00
CA ILE A 243 -11.12 11.74 -18.93
C ILE A 243 -11.64 11.00 -20.15
N ASP A 244 -12.63 10.11 -19.99
CA ASP A 244 -13.21 9.35 -21.10
C ASP A 244 -14.03 10.24 -22.03
N GLN A 245 -14.67 11.28 -21.49
CA GLN A 245 -15.40 12.27 -22.30
C GLN A 245 -14.42 13.20 -23.04
N ILE A 246 -13.35 13.62 -22.37
CA ILE A 246 -12.30 14.46 -22.95
C ILE A 246 -11.70 13.79 -24.19
N LYS A 247 -11.43 12.48 -24.14
CA LYS A 247 -10.87 11.70 -25.27
C LYS A 247 -11.68 11.78 -26.56
N ASN A 248 -13.00 12.03 -26.46
CA ASN A 248 -13.87 12.12 -27.62
C ASN A 248 -13.68 13.43 -28.43
N SER A 249 -12.95 14.41 -27.90
CA SER A 249 -12.70 15.70 -28.57
C SER A 249 -11.20 16.00 -28.68
N ARG A 250 -10.66 15.93 -29.90
CA ARG A 250 -9.24 16.28 -30.18
C ARG A 250 -8.89 17.70 -29.72
N GLY A 251 -9.82 18.65 -29.89
CA GLY A 251 -9.63 20.04 -29.45
C GLY A 251 -9.50 20.14 -27.94
N THR A 252 -10.37 19.45 -27.20
CA THR A 252 -10.34 19.42 -25.73
C THR A 252 -9.08 18.72 -25.23
N VAL A 253 -8.70 17.58 -25.81
CA VAL A 253 -7.45 16.88 -25.48
C VAL A 253 -6.24 17.81 -25.59
N ASN A 254 -6.14 18.60 -26.67
CA ASN A 254 -5.02 19.53 -26.86
C ASN A 254 -4.96 20.61 -25.76
N VAL A 255 -6.11 21.15 -25.34
CA VAL A 255 -6.19 22.12 -24.24
C VAL A 255 -5.73 21.47 -22.93
N ILE A 256 -6.22 20.26 -22.62
CA ILE A 256 -5.84 19.51 -21.42
C ILE A 256 -4.35 19.19 -21.41
N VAL A 257 -3.78 18.78 -22.53
CA VAL A 257 -2.33 18.52 -22.62
C VAL A 257 -1.53 19.78 -22.31
N ARG A 258 -1.93 20.95 -22.79
CA ARG A 258 -1.29 22.22 -22.43
C ARG A 258 -1.43 22.55 -20.94
N ILE A 259 -2.62 22.37 -20.38
CA ILE A 259 -2.87 22.51 -18.93
C ILE A 259 -1.93 21.62 -18.13
N LEU A 260 -1.87 20.33 -18.44
CA LEU A 260 -1.02 19.37 -17.76
C LEU A 260 0.48 19.72 -17.91
N ASN A 261 0.91 20.14 -19.10
CA ASN A 261 2.28 20.60 -19.32
C ASN A 261 2.64 21.83 -18.50
N TYR A 262 1.71 22.79 -18.41
CA TYR A 262 1.91 23.98 -17.60
C TYR A 262 2.05 23.63 -16.12
N ILE A 263 1.18 22.74 -15.59
CA ILE A 263 1.28 22.29 -14.20
C ILE A 263 2.62 21.62 -13.92
N ASP A 264 3.05 20.69 -14.78
CA ASP A 264 4.29 19.93 -14.63
C ASP A 264 5.54 20.83 -14.58
N LEU A 265 5.58 21.85 -15.44
CA LEU A 265 6.69 22.80 -15.54
C LEU A 265 6.76 23.77 -14.36
N HIS A 266 5.60 24.17 -13.82
CA HIS A 266 5.53 25.28 -12.86
C HIS A 266 5.26 24.86 -11.42
N THR A 267 4.84 23.61 -11.15
CA THR A 267 4.69 23.12 -9.78
C THR A 267 6.02 22.64 -9.18
N LYS A 268 6.22 22.90 -7.88
CA LYS A 268 7.35 22.38 -7.10
C LYS A 268 7.05 21.05 -6.41
N GLU A 269 5.77 20.67 -6.33
CA GLU A 269 5.36 19.47 -5.62
C GLU A 269 5.51 18.21 -6.48
N ASN A 270 6.45 17.34 -6.11
CA ASN A 270 6.66 16.05 -6.78
C ASN A 270 5.37 15.22 -6.87
N GLY A 271 4.55 15.25 -5.82
CA GLY A 271 3.26 14.55 -5.83
C GLY A 271 2.29 15.09 -6.90
N ILE A 272 2.30 16.39 -7.25
CA ILE A 272 1.47 16.91 -8.35
C ILE A 272 1.99 16.41 -9.69
N LYS A 273 3.31 16.37 -9.87
CA LYS A 273 3.94 15.88 -11.11
C LYS A 273 3.60 14.42 -11.38
N GLU A 274 3.58 13.58 -10.34
CA GLU A 274 3.16 12.18 -10.46
C GLU A 274 1.70 12.06 -10.96
N VAL A 275 0.78 12.88 -10.43
CA VAL A 275 -0.61 12.94 -10.90
C VAL A 275 -0.67 13.38 -12.37
N VAL A 276 0.11 14.39 -12.76
CA VAL A 276 0.15 14.86 -14.15
C VAL A 276 0.63 13.74 -15.08
N GLN A 277 1.67 13.01 -14.71
CA GLN A 277 2.17 11.88 -15.50
C GLN A 277 1.12 10.76 -15.62
N TYR A 278 0.43 10.46 -14.51
CA TYR A 278 -0.68 9.51 -14.49
C TYR A 278 -1.80 9.91 -15.47
N LEU A 279 -2.26 11.16 -15.41
CA LEU A 279 -3.32 11.64 -16.29
C LEU A 279 -2.89 11.68 -17.76
N ARG A 280 -1.63 12.05 -18.04
CA ARG A 280 -1.05 11.97 -19.40
C ARG A 280 -1.06 10.54 -19.93
N LYS A 281 -0.75 9.55 -19.10
CA LYS A 281 -0.79 8.15 -19.50
C LYS A 281 -2.22 7.72 -19.81
N LYS A 282 -3.16 8.01 -18.90
CA LYS A 282 -4.59 7.72 -19.12
C LYS A 282 -5.16 8.38 -20.37
N LEU A 283 -4.74 9.60 -20.72
CA LEU A 283 -5.21 10.29 -21.92
C LEU A 283 -4.73 9.63 -23.23
N LYS A 284 -3.62 8.88 -23.18
CA LYS A 284 -3.05 8.18 -24.34
C LYS A 284 -3.61 6.77 -24.54
N GLU A 285 -4.01 6.11 -23.45
CA GLU A 285 -4.69 4.80 -23.45
C GLU A 285 -6.12 4.92 -23.99
#